data_AF-A0A937XJK6-F1
#
_entry.id   AF-A0A937XJK6-F1
#
_cell.length_a   1.000
_cell.length_b   1.000
_cell.length_c   1.000
_cell.angle_alpha   90.00
_cell.angle_beta   90.00
_cell.angle_gamma   90.00
#
_symmetry.space_group_name_H-M   'P 1'
#
loop_
_entity.id
_entity.type
_entity.pdbx_description
1 polymer ?
#
loop_
_entity_poly.entity_id
_entity_poly.type
_entity_poly.pdbx_seq_one_letter_code
_entity_poly.pdbx_strand_id
1 'polypeptide(L)'
;MQFFVENLFLIVMALVSGGLLLWPSIRDRAGGERLDTVTATRLMNDEDPTVIDVRSPAEYDAGHLLRAKSIPLVDLPKRVSEIKGKKPVLVL
;
A
#
# COMPACT_ATOMS: atom_id res chain seq x y z
N MET A 1 -12.89 7.11 42.18
CA MET A 1 -13.31 5.80 41.61
C MET A 1 -14.69 5.86 40.96
N GLN A 2 -15.68 6.55 41.53
CA GLN A 2 -17.05 6.67 40.98
C GLN A 2 -17.14 7.31 39.58
N PHE A 3 -16.35 8.37 39.32
CA PHE A 3 -16.33 9.05 38.02
C PHE A 3 -16.15 8.11 36.82
N PHE A 4 -15.23 7.14 36.91
CA PHE A 4 -14.95 6.21 35.81
C PHE A 4 -16.08 5.20 35.58
N VAL A 5 -16.80 4.83 36.63
CA VAL A 5 -17.94 3.91 36.55
C VAL A 5 -19.15 4.63 35.95
N GLU A 6 -19.39 5.87 36.38
CA GLU A 6 -20.51 6.71 35.92
C GLU A 6 -20.33 7.21 34.48
N ASN A 7 -19.09 7.45 34.07
CA ASN A 7 -18.76 7.98 32.75
C ASN A 7 -18.17 6.92 31.81
N LEU A 8 -18.27 5.63 32.15
CA LEU A 8 -17.68 4.54 31.37
C LEU A 8 -18.13 4.59 29.90
N PHE A 9 -19.41 4.87 29.66
CA PHE A 9 -19.96 5.01 28.31
C PHE A 9 -19.33 6.17 27.52
N LEU A 10 -19.16 7.33 28.16
CA LEU A 10 -18.51 8.49 27.55
C LEU A 10 -17.03 8.24 27.28
N ILE A 11 -16.34 7.54 28.18
CA ILE A 11 -14.94 7.16 28.01
C ILE A 11 -14.79 6.19 26.83
N VAL A 12 -15.62 5.15 26.75
CA VAL A 12 -15.61 4.20 25.62
C VAL A 12 -15.92 4.93 24.31
N MET A 13 -16.90 5.82 24.30
CA MET A 13 -17.23 6.62 23.11
C MET A 13 -16.08 7.54 22.68
N ALA A 14 -15.40 8.18 23.64
CA ALA A 14 -14.22 9.02 23.37
C ALA A 14 -13.05 8.18 22.82
N LEU A 15 -12.83 6.97 23.34
CA LEU A 15 -11.80 6.07 22.84
C LEU A 15 -12.12 5.52 21.45
N VAL A 16 -13.37 5.12 21.20
CA VAL A 16 -13.81 4.64 19.88
C VAL A 16 -13.71 5.76 18.85
N SER A 17 -14.21 6.95 19.15
CA SER A 17 -14.12 8.09 18.24
C SER A 17 -12.67 8.53 18.00
N GLY A 18 -11.84 8.58 19.04
CA GLY A 18 -10.41 8.83 18.92
C GLY A 18 -9.69 7.77 18.07
N GLY A 19 -10.02 6.50 18.28
CA GLY A 19 -9.49 5.39 17.48
C GLY A 19 -9.92 5.45 16.02
N LEU A 20 -11.20 5.76 15.75
CA LEU A 20 -11.72 5.95 14.40
C LEU A 20 -11.12 7.18 13.71
N LEU A 21 -10.78 8.24 14.45
CA LEU A 21 -10.10 9.40 13.90
C LEU A 21 -8.67 9.08 13.44
N LEU A 22 -7.99 8.15 14.13
CA LEU A 22 -6.68 7.65 13.76
C LEU A 22 -6.72 6.55 12.69
N TRP A 23 -7.90 5.97 12.43
CA TRP A 23 -8.07 4.85 11.50
C TRP A 23 -7.57 5.13 10.07
N PRO A 24 -7.90 6.28 9.42
CA PRO A 24 -7.41 6.59 8.08
C PRO A 24 -5.88 6.67 8.05
N SER A 25 -5.27 7.33 9.03
CA SER A 25 -3.81 7.51 9.12
C SER A 25 -3.04 6.19 9.25
N ILE A 26 -3.65 5.18 9.86
CA ILE A 26 -3.07 3.83 9.94
C ILE A 26 -3.34 3.05 8.64
N ARG A 27 -4.56 3.13 8.10
CA ARG A 27 -4.95 2.45 6.87
C ARG A 27 -4.13 2.92 5.66
N ASP A 28 -3.89 4.21 5.55
CA ASP A 28 -3.14 4.78 4.42
C ASP A 28 -1.67 4.33 4.41
N ARG A 29 -1.10 4.01 5.58
CA ARG A 29 0.24 3.42 5.69
C ARG A 29 0.28 1.94 5.27
N ALA A 30 -0.86 1.25 5.28
CA ALA A 30 -0.93 -0.15 4.84
C ALA A 30 -0.84 -0.30 3.31
N GLY A 31 -1.10 0.78 2.54
CA GLY A 31 -1.05 0.79 1.08
C GLY A 31 0.34 0.97 0.47
N GLY A 32 1.39 1.07 1.30
CA GLY A 32 2.74 1.39 0.84
C GLY A 32 2.99 2.90 0.69
N GLU A 33 4.25 3.28 0.55
CA GLU A 33 4.64 4.67 0.33
C GLU A 33 4.30 5.10 -1.10
N ARG A 34 3.59 6.23 -1.26
CA ARG A 34 3.34 6.81 -2.58
C ARG A 34 4.60 7.51 -3.06
N LEU A 35 5.10 7.08 -4.21
CA LEU A 35 6.29 7.66 -4.82
C LEU A 35 5.90 8.65 -5.91
N ASP A 36 6.58 9.80 -5.93
CA ASP A 36 6.56 10.69 -7.09
C ASP A 36 7.44 10.12 -8.22
N THR A 37 7.17 10.56 -9.44
CA THR A 37 7.88 10.22 -10.67
C THR A 37 9.40 10.40 -10.53
N VAL A 38 9.86 11.53 -9.96
CA VAL A 38 11.29 11.81 -9.78
C VAL A 38 11.95 10.78 -8.87
N THR A 39 11.31 10.47 -7.73
CA THR A 39 11.82 9.47 -6.79
C THR A 39 11.81 8.08 -7.40
N ALA A 40 10.75 7.73 -8.14
CA ALA A 40 10.65 6.46 -8.84
C ALA A 40 11.78 6.29 -9.88
N THR A 41 12.06 7.33 -10.69
CA THR A 41 13.18 7.30 -11.65
C THR A 41 14.53 7.16 -10.95
N ARG A 42 14.73 7.84 -9.83
CA ARG A 42 15.95 7.70 -9.04
C ARG A 42 16.13 6.27 -8.53
N LEU A 43 15.08 5.68 -7.95
CA LEU A 43 15.11 4.29 -7.50
C LEU A 43 15.40 3.34 -8.66
N MET A 44 14.79 3.57 -9.83
CA MET A 44 15.05 2.78 -11.04
C MET A 44 16.52 2.79 -11.46
N ASN A 45 17.20 3.94 -11.33
CA ASN A 45 18.60 4.09 -11.71
C ASN A 45 19.57 3.56 -10.63
N ASP A 46 19.25 3.78 -9.35
CA ASP A 46 20.19 3.51 -8.24
C ASP A 46 20.06 2.07 -7.71
N GLU A 47 18.85 1.50 -7.70
CA GLU A 47 18.55 0.27 -6.95
C GLU A 47 18.01 -0.90 -7.81
N ASP A 48 17.80 -0.68 -9.12
CA ASP A 48 17.23 -1.66 -10.06
C ASP A 48 16.03 -2.43 -9.46
N PRO A 49 14.95 -1.71 -9.08
CA PRO A 49 13.82 -2.24 -8.35
C PRO A 49 12.99 -3.17 -9.23
N THR A 50 12.24 -4.07 -8.58
CA THR A 50 11.28 -4.90 -9.28
C THR A 50 10.03 -4.08 -9.58
N VAL A 51 9.73 -3.89 -10.87
CA VAL A 51 8.54 -3.15 -11.31
C VAL A 51 7.40 -4.14 -11.58
N ILE A 52 6.28 -3.99 -10.89
CA ILE A 52 5.07 -4.80 -11.06
C ILE A 52 3.96 -3.91 -11.61
N ASP A 53 3.38 -4.31 -12.73
CA ASP A 53 2.23 -3.64 -13.34
C ASP A 53 0.97 -4.42 -12.98
N VAL A 54 0.05 -3.79 -12.24
CA VAL A 54 -1.19 -4.42 -11.75
C VAL A 54 -2.41 -4.09 -12.60
N ARG A 55 -2.22 -3.36 -13.70
CA ARG A 55 -3.26 -3.01 -14.67
C ARG A 55 -3.75 -4.24 -15.43
N SER A 56 -4.79 -4.07 -16.24
CA SER A 56 -5.31 -5.15 -17.05
C SER A 56 -4.29 -5.63 -18.10
N PRO A 57 -4.34 -6.89 -18.55
CA PRO A 57 -3.46 -7.38 -19.60
C PRO A 57 -3.53 -6.55 -20.89
N ALA A 58 -4.73 -6.07 -21.26
CA ALA A 58 -4.92 -5.23 -22.44
C ALA A 58 -4.20 -3.87 -22.33
N GLU A 59 -4.19 -3.25 -21.13
CA GLU A 59 -3.46 -2.00 -20.89
C GLU A 59 -1.95 -2.22 -20.88
N TYR A 60 -1.50 -3.36 -20.35
CA TYR A 60 -0.10 -3.75 -20.39
C TYR A 60 0.38 -3.94 -21.85
N ASP A 61 -0.41 -4.64 -22.67
CA ASP A 61 -0.11 -4.89 -24.08
C ASP A 61 -0.17 -3.61 -24.93
N ALA A 62 -1.05 -2.66 -24.58
CA ALA A 62 -1.13 -1.35 -25.24
C ALA A 62 0.12 -0.48 -24.97
N GLY A 63 0.82 -0.72 -23.86
CA GLY A 63 2.05 -0.03 -23.51
C GLY A 63 2.40 -0.21 -22.03
N HIS A 64 3.63 -0.66 -21.77
CA HIS A 64 4.14 -0.89 -20.42
C HIS A 64 5.59 -0.41 -20.27
N LEU A 65 6.01 -0.25 -19.02
CA LEU A 65 7.39 0.10 -18.70
C LEU A 65 8.33 -1.07 -19.00
N LEU A 66 9.51 -0.75 -19.54
CA LEU A 66 10.51 -1.75 -19.87
C LEU A 66 10.95 -2.53 -18.61
N ARG A 67 11.01 -3.86 -18.70
CA ARG A 67 11.31 -4.79 -17.58
C ARG A 67 10.24 -4.86 -16.48
N ALA A 68 9.08 -4.21 -16.66
CA ALA A 68 7.94 -4.42 -15.78
C ALA A 68 7.43 -5.86 -15.91
N LYS A 69 6.89 -6.39 -14.82
CA LYS A 69 6.23 -7.69 -14.78
C LYS A 69 4.73 -7.49 -14.66
N SER A 70 3.98 -7.99 -15.63
CA SER A 70 2.51 -7.97 -15.58
C SER A 70 1.98 -8.97 -14.56
N ILE A 71 1.35 -8.45 -13.50
CA ILE A 71 0.60 -9.22 -12.51
C ILE A 71 -0.70 -8.47 -12.22
N PRO A 72 -1.78 -8.74 -12.97
CA PRO A 72 -3.06 -8.08 -12.76
C PRO A 72 -3.51 -8.13 -11.31
N LEU A 73 -4.15 -7.06 -10.82
CA LEU A 73 -4.53 -6.91 -9.41
C LEU A 73 -5.34 -8.12 -8.88
N VAL A 74 -6.15 -8.73 -9.73
CA VAL A 74 -6.98 -9.91 -9.41
C VAL A 74 -6.13 -11.15 -9.10
N ASP A 75 -4.97 -11.29 -9.76
CA ASP A 75 -4.07 -12.43 -9.62
C ASP A 75 -2.92 -12.16 -8.63
N LEU A 76 -2.69 -10.91 -8.26
CA LEU A 76 -1.64 -10.49 -7.35
C LEU A 76 -1.60 -11.28 -6.02
N PRO A 77 -2.74 -11.56 -5.33
CA PRO A 77 -2.70 -12.33 -4.08
C PRO A 77 -2.19 -13.76 -4.26
N LYS A 78 -2.43 -14.36 -5.44
CA LYS A 78 -2.00 -15.72 -5.77
C LYS A 78 -0.53 -15.75 -6.21
N ARG A 79 -0.08 -14.67 -6.85
CA ARG A 79 1.24 -14.55 -7.49
C ARG A 79 2.25 -13.75 -6.65
N VAL A 80 1.90 -13.37 -5.42
CA VAL A 80 2.79 -12.63 -4.50
C VAL A 80 4.12 -13.36 -4.24
N SER A 81 4.12 -14.69 -4.30
CA SER A 81 5.32 -15.51 -4.18
C SER A 81 6.36 -15.24 -5.27
N GLU A 82 5.94 -14.71 -6.41
CA GLU A 82 6.83 -14.38 -7.52
C GLU A 82 7.55 -13.03 -7.35
N ILE A 83 7.14 -12.22 -6.37
CA ILE A 83 7.70 -10.89 -6.07
C ILE A 83 8.83 -11.00 -5.01
N LYS A 84 9.13 -12.22 -4.54
CA LYS A 84 10.12 -12.46 -3.48
C LYS A 84 11.52 -11.99 -3.91
N GLY A 85 12.00 -10.92 -3.28
CA GLY A 85 13.35 -10.38 -3.45
C GLY A 85 13.69 -9.40 -2.33
N LYS A 86 14.99 -9.09 -2.16
CA LYS A 86 15.47 -8.06 -1.22
C LYS A 86 15.41 -6.63 -1.81
N LYS A 87 15.03 -6.50 -3.07
CA LYS A 87 15.01 -5.23 -3.80
C LYS A 87 13.70 -4.47 -3.55
N PRO A 88 13.69 -3.13 -3.67
CA PRO A 88 12.46 -2.36 -3.64
C PRO A 88 11.49 -2.83 -4.73
N VAL A 89 10.19 -2.79 -4.43
CA VAL A 89 9.12 -3.15 -5.36
C VAL A 89 8.33 -1.90 -5.71
N LEU A 90 8.27 -1.56 -7.00
CA LEU A 90 7.45 -0.49 -7.52
C LEU A 90 6.17 -1.10 -8.12
N VAL A 91 5.02 -0.53 -7.78
CA VAL A 91 3.72 -0.99 -8.27
C VAL A 91 3.08 0.12 -9.10
N LEU A 92 2.61 -0.24 -10.30
CA LEU A 92 1.93 0.63 -11.26
C LEU A 92 0.47 0.24 -11.44
#